data_AF-A0A2D0JSM4-F1
#
_entry.id   AF-A0A2D0JSM4-F1
#
_cell.length_a   1.000
_cell.length_b   1.000
_cell.length_c   1.000
_cell.angle_alpha   90.00
_cell.angle_beta   90.00
_cell.angle_gamma   90.00
#
_symmetry.space_group_name_H-M   'P 1'
#
loop_
_entity.id
_entity.type
_entity.pdbx_description
1 polymer ?
#
loop_
_entity_poly.entity_id
_entity_poly.type
_entity_poly.pdbx_seq_one_letter_code
_entity_poly.pdbx_strand_id
1 'polypeptide(L)' 'MAGRIHENSAQNNYAAYSLGAARAERDAHYLNAASLWDKAASTARSAPARFWAERRSEFCYNAAEKGWGKINESAAV' A
#
# COMPACT_ATOMS: atom_id res chain seq x y z
N MET A 1 8.76 -33.89 14.54
CA MET A 1 7.34 -33.45 14.55
C MET A 1 7.24 -32.24 13.65
N ALA A 2 6.66 -32.40 12.45
CA ALA A 2 6.49 -31.32 11.48
C ALA A 2 5.40 -30.35 11.98
N GLY A 3 5.82 -29.27 12.63
CA GLY A 3 4.93 -28.24 13.15
C GLY A 3 4.43 -27.35 12.01
N ARG A 4 3.24 -27.69 11.51
CA ARG A 4 2.30 -26.88 10.71
C ARG A 4 2.84 -25.50 10.32
N ILE A 5 3.45 -25.42 9.14
CA ILE A 5 3.48 -24.18 8.38
C ILE A 5 2.02 -23.82 8.16
N HIS A 6 1.51 -22.89 8.96
CA HIS A 6 0.15 -22.42 8.80
C HIS A 6 -0.01 -21.97 7.35
N GLU A 7 -0.94 -22.60 6.65
CA GLU A 7 -1.52 -22.21 5.36
C GLU A 7 -2.11 -20.78 5.36
N ASN A 8 -1.80 -19.96 6.38
CA ASN A 8 -1.97 -18.52 6.41
C ASN A 8 -1.14 -17.82 5.31
N SER A 9 -0.09 -18.47 4.80
CA SER A 9 0.77 -17.95 3.73
C SER A 9 0.05 -17.74 2.39
N ALA A 10 -1.17 -18.27 2.20
CA ALA A 10 -1.93 -18.16 0.96
C ALA A 10 -3.11 -17.16 1.00
N GLN A 11 -3.54 -16.61 2.14
CA GLN A 11 -4.89 -15.99 2.22
C GLN A 11 -5.06 -14.70 3.03
N ASN A 12 -3.99 -14.07 3.54
CA ASN A 12 -4.14 -12.67 3.95
C ASN A 12 -4.03 -11.79 2.70
N ASN A 13 -5.13 -11.69 1.95
CA ASN A 13 -5.32 -10.73 0.85
C ASN A 13 -4.76 -9.35 1.23
N TYR A 14 -5.01 -8.93 2.49
CA TYR A 14 -4.39 -7.77 3.10
C TYR A 14 -2.87 -7.71 2.90
N ALA A 15 -2.11 -8.72 3.32
CA ALA A 15 -0.65 -8.71 3.27
C ALA A 15 -0.11 -8.67 1.84
N ALA A 16 -0.77 -9.36 0.90
CA ALA A 16 -0.40 -9.32 -0.51
C ALA A 16 -0.62 -7.93 -1.12
N TYR A 17 -1.79 -7.32 -0.88
CA TYR A 17 -2.09 -5.95 -1.32
C TYR A 17 -1.17 -4.93 -0.65
N SER A 18 -0.88 -5.13 0.64
CA SER A 18 0.01 -4.26 1.41
C SER A 18 1.44 -4.25 0.85
N LEU A 19 1.96 -5.43 0.50
CA LEU A 19 3.28 -5.58 -0.08
C LEU A 19 3.36 -4.94 -1.47
N GLY A 20 2.33 -5.14 -2.30
CA GLY A 20 2.22 -4.51 -3.61
C GLY A 20 2.15 -2.98 -3.51
N ALA A 21 1.35 -2.48 -2.57
CA ALA A 21 1.22 -1.05 -2.31
C ALA A 21 2.55 -0.44 -1.85
N ALA A 22 3.25 -1.08 -0.89
CA ALA A 22 4.55 -0.61 -0.42
C ALA A 22 5.62 -0.56 -1.51
N ARG A 23 5.58 -1.48 -2.49
CA ARG A 23 6.46 -1.44 -3.67
C ARG A 23 6.09 -0.25 -4.56
N ALA A 24 4.81 -0.08 -4.88
CA ALA A 24 4.33 1.04 -5.69
C ALA A 24 4.69 2.41 -5.06
N GLU A 25 4.70 2.52 -3.73
CA GLU A 25 5.15 3.74 -3.03
C GLU A 25 6.63 4.03 -3.22
N ARG A 26 7.48 2.99 -3.24
CA ARG A 26 8.92 3.14 -3.50
C ARG A 26 9.20 3.60 -4.91
N ASP A 27 8.42 3.12 -5.88
CA ASP A 27 8.49 3.52 -7.28
C ASP A 27 7.76 4.85 -7.56
N ALA A 28 7.31 5.56 -6.51
CA ALA A 28 6.54 6.82 -6.60
C ALA A 28 5.23 6.71 -7.40
N HIS A 29 4.69 5.50 -7.57
CA HIS A 29 3.39 5.24 -8.18
C HIS A 29 2.27 5.38 -7.14
N TYR A 30 2.16 6.57 -6.55
CA TYR A 30 1.25 6.83 -5.42
C TYR A 30 -0.23 6.58 -5.74
N LEU A 31 -0.71 6.84 -6.96
CA LEU A 31 -2.10 6.52 -7.35
C LEU A 31 -2.39 5.01 -7.31
N ASN A 32 -1.44 4.21 -7.79
CA ASN A 32 -1.57 2.75 -7.79
C ASN A 32 -1.43 2.20 -6.36
N ALA A 33 -0.50 2.76 -5.58
CA ALA A 33 -0.36 2.44 -4.16
C ALA A 33 -1.65 2.72 -3.36
N ALA A 34 -2.32 3.85 -3.59
CA ALA A 34 -3.57 4.19 -2.94
C ALA A 34 -4.67 3.16 -3.23
N SER A 35 -4.82 2.79 -4.50
CA SER A 35 -5.78 1.76 -4.93
C SER A 35 -5.49 0.38 -4.34
N LEU A 36 -4.21 0.05 -4.12
CA LEU A 36 -3.82 -1.20 -3.48
C LEU A 36 -4.05 -1.17 -1.96
N TRP A 37 -3.84 -0.02 -1.31
CA TRP A 37 -4.16 0.17 0.09
C TRP A 37 -5.66 0.12 0.37
N ASP A 38 -6.50 0.66 -0.51
CA ASP A 38 -7.95 0.54 -0.42
C ASP A 38 -8.43 -0.92 -0.48
N LYS A 39 -7.88 -1.70 -1.41
CA LYS A 39 -8.12 -3.16 -1.50
C LYS A 39 -7.60 -3.90 -0.26
N ALA A 40 -6.48 -3.47 0.30
CA ALA A 40 -5.97 -4.00 1.56
C ALA A 40 -6.96 -3.71 2.70
N ALA A 41 -7.43 -2.47 2.85
CA ALA A 41 -8.41 -2.09 3.87
C ALA A 41 -9.69 -2.91 3.78
N SER A 42 -10.22 -3.11 2.57
CA SER A 42 -11.42 -3.91 2.31
C SER A 42 -11.25 -5.40 2.65
N THR A 43 -10.02 -5.90 2.61
CA THR A 43 -9.70 -7.31 2.89
C THR A 43 -9.09 -7.54 4.27
N ALA A 44 -8.89 -6.46 5.03
CA ALA A 44 -8.37 -6.51 6.39
C ALA A 44 -9.40 -7.14 7.33
N ARG A 45 -9.00 -8.21 8.02
CA ARG A 45 -9.83 -8.88 9.03
C ARG A 45 -9.75 -8.24 10.42
N SER A 46 -8.80 -7.33 10.62
CA SER A 46 -8.54 -6.67 11.90
C SER A 46 -8.75 -5.17 11.76
N ALA A 47 -9.50 -4.58 12.69
CA ALA A 47 -9.69 -3.13 12.78
C ALA A 47 -8.38 -2.31 12.70
N PRO A 48 -7.28 -2.66 13.41
CA PRO A 48 -6.02 -1.91 13.28
C PRO A 48 -5.39 -2.00 11.90
N ALA A 49 -5.49 -3.16 11.22
CA ALA A 49 -4.97 -3.35 9.88
C ALA A 49 -5.77 -2.53 8.85
N ARG A 50 -7.10 -2.53 8.99
CA ARG A 50 -7.99 -1.71 8.17
C ARG A 50 -7.68 -0.22 8.33
N PHE A 51 -7.65 0.27 9.57
CA PHE A 51 -7.36 1.66 9.88
C PHE A 51 -6.01 2.11 9.30
N TRP A 52 -4.99 1.28 9.44
CA TRP A 52 -3.66 1.56 8.89
C TRP A 52 -3.71 1.67 7.36
N ALA A 53 -4.42 0.76 6.68
CA ALA A 53 -4.54 0.77 5.23
C ALA A 53 -5.36 1.95 4.71
N GLU A 54 -6.45 2.33 5.39
CA GLU A 54 -7.23 3.55 5.09
C GLU A 54 -6.32 4.79 5.18
N ARG A 55 -5.59 4.96 6.29
CA ARG A 55 -4.62 6.05 6.49
C ARG A 55 -3.55 6.11 5.41
N ARG A 56 -3.04 4.97 4.95
CA ARG A 56 -2.00 4.92 3.91
C ARG A 56 -2.55 5.14 2.52
N SER A 57 -3.78 4.72 2.25
CA SER A 57 -4.50 5.09 1.04
C SER A 57 -4.63 6.61 0.92
N GLU A 58 -5.13 7.27 1.98
CA GLU A 58 -5.24 8.73 2.02
C GLU A 58 -3.90 9.44 1.84
N PHE A 59 -2.84 8.94 2.48
CA PHE A 59 -1.49 9.46 2.30
C PHE A 59 -1.04 9.37 0.83
N CYS A 60 -1.28 8.24 0.18
CA CYS A 60 -0.89 8.04 -1.20
C CYS A 60 -1.71 8.92 -2.17
N TYR A 61 -3.00 9.11 -1.93
CA TYR A 61 -3.81 10.07 -2.70
C TYR A 61 -3.25 11.48 -2.56
N ASN A 62 -2.97 11.92 -1.33
CA ASN A 62 -2.37 13.24 -1.09
C ASN A 62 -0.98 13.38 -1.74
N ALA A 63 -0.15 12.33 -1.69
CA ALA A 63 1.17 12.32 -2.32
C ALA A 63 1.05 12.41 -3.86
N ALA A 64 0.07 11.72 -4.45
CA ALA A 64 -0.23 11.81 -5.87
C ALA A 64 -0.72 13.21 -6.28
N GLU A 65 -1.64 13.81 -5.52
CA GLU A 65 -2.16 15.16 -5.77
C GLU A 65 -1.07 16.23 -5.62
N LYS A 66 -0.21 16.09 -4.60
CA LYS A 66 0.93 16.98 -4.39
C LYS A 66 2.10 16.72 -5.34
N GLY A 67 2.00 15.72 -6.22
CA GLY A 67 3.05 15.37 -7.17
C GLY A 67 4.36 14.94 -6.50
N TRP A 68 4.31 14.41 -5.28
CA TRP A 68 5.49 13.85 -4.62
C TRP A 68 6.09 12.77 -5.52
N GLY A 69 7.40 12.83 -5.75
CA GLY A 69 8.10 11.97 -6.72
C GLY A 69 8.24 12.54 -8.14
N LYS A 70 7.58 13.66 -8.50
CA LYS A 70 7.98 14.44 -9.67
C LYS A 70 9.23 15.24 -9.34
N ILE A 71 10.39 14.68 -9.66
CA ILE A 71 11.64 15.44 -9.81
C ILE A 71 11.50 16.27 -11.09
N ASN A 72 10.81 17.41 -11.01
CA ASN A 72 10.81 18.42 -12.09
C ASN A 72 10.65 19.84 -11.52
N GLU A 73 11.43 20.19 -10.51
CA GLU A 73 11.65 21.59 -10.14
C GLU A 73 13.15 21.92 -10.04
N SER A 74 13.96 21.28 -10.88
CA SER A 74 15.39 21.59 -11.03
C SER A 74 15.88 21.41 -12.46
N ALA A 75 15.08 21.88 -13.43
CA ALA A 75 15.48 22.02 -14.83
C ALA A 75 14.77 23.23 -15.46
N ALA A 76 14.87 24.38 -14.82
CA ALA A 76 14.68 25.66 -15.47
C ALA A 76 15.94 26.48 -15.17
N VAL A 77 16.83 26.47 -16.17
CA VAL A 77 18.04 27.27 -16.31
C VAL A 77 17.71 28.76 -16.36
#